data_AF-A0A6L3SVI7-F1
#
_entry.id   AF-A0A6L3SVI7-F1
#
_cell.length_a   1.000
_cell.length_b   1.000
_cell.length_c   1.000
_cell.angle_alpha   90.00
_cell.angle_beta   90.00
_cell.angle_gamma   90.00
#
_symmetry.space_group_name_H-M   'P 1'
#
loop_
_entity.id
_entity.type
_entity.pdbx_description
1 polymer ?
#
loop_
_entity_poly.entity_id
_entity_poly.type
_entity_poly.pdbx_seq_one_letter_code
_entity_poly.pdbx_strand_id
1 'polypeptide(L)'
;MSIRRQISWTAATRDMRNDRTIVAAPATLAERIARQHAREENVRAYRAAQASLAVAAAQPLASAGGYDRAAIMTLANAIVRERMTARLGQSYRALIGKALKQAWSAARDARRAAAH
;
A
#
# COMPACT_ATOMS: atom_id res chain seq x y z
N MET A 1 13.11 -10.28 47.16
CA MET A 1 12.23 -11.46 47.06
C MET A 1 11.87 -11.67 45.59
N SER A 2 12.37 -12.74 44.96
CA SER A 2 12.08 -13.05 43.55
C SER A 2 10.82 -13.91 43.48
N ILE A 3 9.73 -13.34 42.97
CA ILE A 3 8.47 -14.07 42.74
C ILE A 3 8.67 -14.90 41.47
N ARG A 4 9.05 -16.17 41.62
CA ARG A 4 9.01 -17.14 40.53
C ARG A 4 7.54 -17.41 40.19
N ARG A 5 7.02 -16.79 39.14
CA ARG A 5 5.71 -17.13 38.56
C ARG A 5 5.79 -18.57 38.03
N GLN A 6 5.33 -19.54 38.81
CA GLN A 6 5.11 -20.90 38.32
C GLN A 6 3.97 -20.87 37.31
N ILE A 7 4.26 -21.14 36.05
CA ILE A 7 3.23 -21.35 35.02
C ILE A 7 2.60 -22.70 35.30
N SER A 8 1.32 -22.69 35.70
CA SER A 8 0.57 -23.94 35.87
C SER A 8 0.15 -24.45 34.49
N TRP A 9 0.62 -25.65 34.14
CA TRP A 9 0.30 -26.30 32.87
C TRP A 9 -1.21 -26.58 32.71
N THR A 10 -1.91 -26.78 33.83
CA THR A 10 -3.36 -26.92 33.87
C THR A 10 -4.09 -25.63 33.56
N ALA A 11 -3.60 -24.47 34.00
CA ALA A 11 -4.17 -23.17 33.63
C ALA A 11 -3.93 -22.89 32.14
N ALA A 12 -2.70 -23.08 31.66
CA ALA A 12 -2.35 -22.85 30.25
C ALA A 12 -3.18 -23.72 29.30
N THR A 13 -3.37 -25.00 29.62
CA THR A 13 -4.19 -25.90 28.80
C THR A 13 -5.69 -25.61 28.87
N ARG A 14 -6.19 -25.08 30.01
CA ARG A 14 -7.57 -24.61 30.15
C ARG A 14 -7.82 -23.37 29.29
N ASP A 15 -6.91 -22.41 29.32
CA ASP A 15 -7.01 -21.19 28.52
C ASP A 15 -6.96 -21.50 27.02
N MET A 16 -6.05 -22.37 26.58
CA MET A 16 -6.00 -22.82 25.18
C MET A 16 -7.27 -23.56 24.73
N ARG A 17 -7.96 -24.27 25.63
CA ARG A 17 -9.25 -24.91 25.33
C ARG A 17 -10.37 -23.86 25.25
N ASN A 18 -10.39 -22.91 26.18
CA ASN A 18 -11.35 -21.80 26.16
C ASN A 18 -11.21 -20.97 24.88
N ASP A 19 -9.98 -20.62 24.48
CA ASP A 19 -9.70 -19.88 23.25
C ASP A 19 -10.21 -20.61 22.00
N ARG A 20 -10.13 -21.95 21.98
CA ARG A 20 -10.69 -22.76 20.88
C ARG A 20 -12.21 -22.80 20.87
N THR A 21 -12.86 -22.62 22.01
CA THR A 21 -14.33 -22.63 22.11
C THR A 21 -14.97 -21.27 21.89
N ILE A 22 -14.20 -20.17 21.95
CA ILE A 22 -14.70 -18.84 21.63
C ILE A 22 -14.81 -18.71 20.11
N VAL A 23 -15.97 -19.09 19.58
CA VAL A 23 -16.38 -18.73 18.23
C VAL A 23 -16.82 -17.27 18.28
N ALA A 24 -16.08 -16.38 17.61
CA ALA A 24 -16.45 -14.99 17.50
C ALA A 24 -17.88 -14.87 16.98
N ALA A 25 -18.71 -14.04 17.63
CA ALA A 25 -20.08 -13.81 17.20
C ALA A 25 -20.11 -13.36 15.73
N PRO A 26 -21.10 -13.82 14.93
CA PRO A 26 -21.22 -13.38 13.55
C PRO A 26 -21.39 -11.85 13.52
N ALA A 27 -20.69 -11.21 12.58
CA ALA A 27 -20.71 -9.75 12.46
C ALA A 27 -22.14 -9.21 12.36
N THR A 28 -22.43 -8.16 13.12
CA THR A 28 -23.73 -7.48 13.06
C THR A 28 -24.00 -6.96 11.64
N LEU A 29 -25.27 -6.69 11.31
CA LEU A 29 -25.61 -6.11 10.00
C LEU A 29 -24.87 -4.76 9.79
N ALA A 30 -24.78 -3.95 10.84
CA ALA A 30 -24.05 -2.68 10.83
C ALA A 30 -22.55 -2.87 10.53
N GLU A 31 -21.89 -3.84 11.16
CA GLU A 31 -20.48 -4.16 10.86
C GLU A 31 -20.28 -4.66 9.43
N ARG A 32 -21.22 -5.45 8.90
CA ARG A 32 -21.15 -5.93 7.52
C ARG A 32 -21.28 -4.79 6.52
N ILE A 33 -22.23 -3.87 6.75
CA ILE A 33 -22.41 -2.66 5.95
C ILE A 33 -21.14 -1.78 6.02
N ALA A 34 -20.58 -1.55 7.21
CA ALA A 34 -19.35 -0.78 7.37
C ALA A 34 -18.15 -1.41 6.63
N ARG A 35 -18.00 -2.75 6.71
CA ARG A 35 -16.95 -3.47 5.95
C ARG A 35 -17.17 -3.38 4.45
N GLN A 36 -18.41 -3.40 3.99
CA GLN A 36 -18.74 -3.27 2.57
C GLN A 36 -18.40 -1.87 2.06
N HIS A 37 -18.81 -0.81 2.77
CA HIS A 37 -18.44 0.56 2.43
C HIS A 37 -16.93 0.76 2.41
N ALA A 38 -16.21 0.26 3.41
CA ALA A 38 -14.75 0.34 3.44
C ALA A 38 -14.11 -0.38 2.24
N ARG A 39 -14.67 -1.50 1.78
CA ARG A 39 -14.21 -2.19 0.56
C ARG A 39 -14.46 -1.35 -0.69
N GLU A 40 -15.65 -0.80 -0.83
CA GLU A 40 -16.02 0.03 -1.98
C GLU A 40 -15.19 1.31 -2.06
N GLU A 41 -14.94 1.97 -0.92
CA GLU A 41 -14.06 3.12 -0.81
C GLU A 41 -12.63 2.77 -1.21
N ASN A 42 -12.09 1.65 -0.73
CA ASN A 42 -10.76 1.18 -1.13
C ASN A 42 -10.68 0.91 -2.64
N VAL A 43 -11.71 0.29 -3.24
CA VAL A 43 -11.76 0.06 -4.69
C VAL A 43 -11.80 1.39 -5.46
N ARG A 44 -12.59 2.37 -5.00
CA ARG A 44 -12.65 3.71 -5.61
C ARG A 44 -11.30 4.42 -5.51
N ALA A 45 -10.68 4.40 -4.33
CA ALA A 45 -9.36 5.00 -4.11
C ALA A 45 -8.29 4.36 -4.99
N TYR A 46 -8.30 3.02 -5.11
CA TYR A 46 -7.40 2.30 -6.00
C TYR A 46 -7.58 2.71 -7.47
N ARG A 47 -8.83 2.77 -7.96
CA ARG A 47 -9.12 3.21 -9.33
C ARG A 47 -8.67 4.64 -9.59
N ALA A 48 -8.88 5.56 -8.65
CA ALA A 48 -8.41 6.94 -8.75
C ALA A 48 -6.88 7.03 -8.79
N ALA A 49 -6.19 6.19 -8.01
CA ALA A 49 -4.74 6.11 -8.01
C ALA A 49 -4.20 5.55 -9.34
N GLN A 50 -4.83 4.51 -9.89
CA GLN A 50 -4.50 3.99 -11.22
C GLN A 50 -4.71 5.03 -12.33
N ALA A 51 -5.84 5.76 -12.30
CA ALA A 51 -6.09 6.82 -13.29
C ALA A 51 -5.02 7.93 -13.20
N SER A 52 -4.66 8.34 -11.98
CA SER A 52 -3.60 9.33 -11.76
C SER A 52 -2.23 8.83 -12.27
N LEU A 53 -1.94 7.54 -12.08
CA LEU A 53 -0.73 6.91 -12.60
C LEU A 53 -0.70 6.88 -14.12
N ALA A 54 -1.81 6.53 -14.77
CA ALA A 54 -1.92 6.53 -16.22
C ALA A 54 -1.68 7.93 -16.81
N VAL A 55 -2.31 8.96 -16.21
CA VAL A 55 -2.10 10.36 -16.62
C VAL A 55 -0.65 10.78 -16.44
N ALA A 56 -0.04 10.47 -15.29
CA ALA A 56 1.36 10.83 -15.03
C ALA A 56 2.35 10.09 -15.93
N ALA A 57 2.07 8.84 -16.28
CA ALA A 57 2.91 8.04 -17.17
C ALA A 57 2.85 8.51 -18.63
N ALA A 58 1.77 9.19 -19.03
CA ALA A 58 1.63 9.77 -20.36
C ALA A 58 2.37 11.12 -20.53
N GLN A 59 2.81 11.73 -19.43
CA GLN A 59 3.52 13.01 -19.50
C GLN A 59 4.95 12.83 -20.05
N PRO A 60 5.43 13.74 -20.91
CA PRO A 60 6.82 13.74 -21.34
C PRO A 60 7.76 13.90 -20.15
N LEU A 61 8.55 12.86 -19.85
CA LEU A 61 9.50 12.87 -18.73
C LEU A 61 10.86 13.50 -19.11
N ALA A 62 11.13 13.58 -20.41
CA ALA A 62 12.36 14.12 -20.95
C ALA A 62 12.10 14.72 -22.34
N SER A 63 12.92 15.71 -22.68
CA SER A 63 13.03 16.28 -24.02
C SER A 63 14.51 16.29 -24.44
N ALA A 64 14.79 16.69 -25.69
CA ALA A 64 16.16 16.88 -26.16
C ALA A 64 16.95 17.85 -25.23
N GLY A 65 16.27 18.86 -24.68
CA GLY A 65 16.86 19.88 -23.79
C GLY A 65 17.11 19.42 -22.35
N GLY A 66 16.58 18.28 -21.90
CA GLY A 66 16.76 17.87 -20.50
C GLY A 66 15.70 16.92 -19.96
N TYR A 67 15.69 16.75 -18.64
CA TYR A 67 14.67 15.99 -17.92
C TYR A 67 13.64 16.93 -17.30
N ASP A 68 12.36 16.59 -17.38
CA ASP A 68 11.32 17.30 -16.64
C ASP A 68 11.23 16.72 -15.22
N ARG A 69 11.86 17.42 -14.28
CA ARG A 69 11.86 17.01 -12.87
C ARG A 69 10.46 17.01 -12.25
N ALA A 70 9.58 17.92 -12.66
CA ALA A 70 8.22 17.99 -12.13
C ALA A 70 7.39 16.79 -12.60
N ALA A 71 7.49 16.42 -13.88
CA ALA A 71 6.84 15.24 -14.43
C ALA A 71 7.35 13.95 -13.77
N ILE A 72 8.67 13.82 -13.57
CA ILE A 72 9.29 12.67 -12.87
C ILE A 72 8.79 12.55 -11.43
N MET A 73 8.73 13.66 -10.68
CA MET A 73 8.21 13.67 -9.31
C MET A 73 6.72 13.33 -9.26
N THR A 74 5.95 13.81 -10.23
CA THR A 74 4.51 13.52 -10.36
C THR A 74 4.28 12.03 -10.60
N LEU A 75 5.06 11.42 -11.51
CA LEU A 75 5.04 9.98 -11.76
C LEU A 75 5.43 9.18 -10.51
N ALA A 76 6.50 9.57 -9.82
CA ALA A 76 6.92 8.90 -8.59
C ALA A 76 5.83 8.93 -7.51
N ASN A 77 5.18 10.09 -7.30
CA ASN A 77 4.09 10.22 -6.35
C ASN A 77 2.85 9.38 -6.74
N ALA A 78 2.53 9.31 -8.04
CA ALA A 78 1.44 8.47 -8.53
C ALA A 78 1.71 6.98 -8.31
N ILE A 79 2.95 6.52 -8.53
CA ILE A 79 3.38 5.14 -8.23
C ILE A 79 3.23 4.83 -6.73
N VAL A 80 3.62 5.76 -5.84
CA VAL A 80 3.46 5.54 -4.40
C VAL A 80 1.99 5.42 -4.02
N ARG A 81 1.12 6.30 -4.54
CA ARG A 81 -0.32 6.27 -4.26
C ARG A 81 -0.98 4.97 -4.72
N GLU A 82 -0.65 4.49 -5.91
CA GLU A 82 -1.14 3.20 -6.42
C GLU A 82 -0.69 2.06 -5.50
N ARG A 83 0.59 2.01 -5.10
CA ARG A 83 1.08 0.93 -4.24
C ARG A 83 0.51 0.96 -2.82
N MET A 84 0.32 2.15 -2.26
CA MET A 84 -0.30 2.31 -0.93
C MET A 84 -1.76 1.87 -0.92
N THR A 85 -2.48 2.05 -2.03
CA THR A 85 -3.87 1.61 -2.15
C THR A 85 -3.97 0.13 -2.54
N ALA A 86 -2.98 -0.43 -3.25
CA ALA A 86 -2.93 -1.85 -3.62
C ALA A 86 -2.56 -2.79 -2.46
N ARG A 87 -1.68 -2.34 -1.54
CA ARG A 87 -1.16 -3.15 -0.43
C ARG A 87 -1.25 -2.42 0.89
N LEU A 88 -2.10 -2.92 1.78
CA LEU A 88 -2.23 -2.43 3.14
C LEU A 88 -0.91 -2.59 3.91
N GLY A 89 -0.57 -1.60 4.75
CA GLY A 89 0.57 -1.65 5.66
C GLY A 89 1.91 -1.13 5.10
N GLN A 90 1.97 -0.65 3.85
CA GLN A 90 3.18 -0.02 3.32
C GLN A 90 3.23 1.47 3.65
N SER A 91 4.34 1.93 4.22
CA SER A 91 4.55 3.36 4.50
C SER A 91 5.05 4.10 3.27
N TYR A 92 4.64 5.37 3.15
CA TYR A 92 5.13 6.27 2.10
C TYR A 92 6.66 6.30 2.02
N ARG A 93 7.33 6.37 3.17
CA ARG A 93 8.80 6.37 3.28
C ARG A 93 9.44 5.10 2.70
N ALA A 94 8.82 3.94 2.88
CA ALA A 94 9.31 2.67 2.32
C ALA A 94 9.16 2.60 0.79
N LEU A 95 8.21 3.36 0.22
CA LEU A 95 7.85 3.32 -1.18
C LEU A 95 8.53 4.41 -2.02
N ILE A 96 8.66 5.62 -1.50
CA ILE A 96 9.09 6.78 -2.29
C ILE A 96 10.46 6.59 -2.94
N GLY A 97 11.41 5.98 -2.24
CA GLY A 97 12.74 5.69 -2.82
C GLY A 97 12.70 4.71 -3.99
N LYS A 98 11.82 3.69 -3.94
CA LYS A 98 11.63 2.73 -5.04
C LYS A 98 10.89 3.39 -6.21
N ALA A 99 9.87 4.17 -5.92
CA ALA A 99 9.08 4.90 -6.91
C ALA A 99 9.93 5.93 -7.67
N LEU A 100 10.80 6.67 -6.98
CA LEU A 100 11.73 7.62 -7.60
C LEU A 100 12.71 6.91 -8.55
N LYS A 101 13.30 5.78 -8.13
CA LYS A 101 14.17 4.98 -9.00
C LYS A 101 13.43 4.51 -10.26
N GLN A 102 12.19 4.08 -10.12
CA GLN A 102 11.35 3.64 -11.23
C GLN A 102 11.04 4.80 -12.19
N ALA A 103 10.62 5.96 -11.67
CA ALA A 103 10.33 7.14 -12.49
C ALA A 103 11.56 7.66 -13.24
N TRP A 104 12.72 7.69 -12.58
CA TRP A 104 13.99 8.06 -13.24
C TRP A 104 14.43 7.07 -14.31
N SER A 105 14.16 5.76 -14.13
CA SER A 105 14.41 4.78 -15.19
C SER A 105 13.55 5.07 -16.41
N ALA A 106 12.24 5.25 -16.21
CA ALA A 106 11.31 5.59 -17.29
C ALA A 106 11.72 6.87 -18.03
N ALA A 107 12.20 7.88 -17.32
CA ALA A 107 12.67 9.12 -17.92
C ALA A 107 13.93 8.91 -18.81
N ARG A 108 14.87 8.08 -18.37
CA ARG A 108 16.06 7.73 -19.17
C ARG A 108 15.68 6.95 -20.43
N ASP A 109 14.72 6.04 -20.31
CA ASP A 109 14.24 5.23 -21.43
C ASP A 109 13.49 6.11 -22.44
N ALA A 110 12.62 7.01 -21.97
CA ALA A 110 11.94 8.01 -22.80
C ALA A 110 12.93 8.92 -23.54
N ARG A 111 14.00 9.37 -22.88
CA ARG A 111 15.04 10.18 -23.52
C ARG A 111 15.80 9.42 -24.60
N ARG A 112 16.12 8.15 -24.36
CA ARG A 112 16.77 7.30 -25.37
C ARG A 112 15.86 7.10 -26.58
N ALA A 113 14.58 6.83 -26.35
CA ALA A 113 13.60 6.67 -27.42
C ALA A 113 13.43 7.94 -28.26
N ALA A 114 13.51 9.13 -27.65
CA ALA A 114 13.44 10.40 -28.37
C ALA A 114 14.71 10.78 -29.14
N ALA A 115 15.83 10.08 -28.92
CA ALA A 115 17.11 10.33 -29.57
C ALA A 115 17.37 9.41 -30.78
N HIS A 116 16.52 8.40 -30.99
CA HIS A 116 16.53 7.49 -32.13
C HIS A 116 15.39 7.82 -33.08
#